data_AF-A0A529LME4-F1
#
_entry.id   AF-A0A529LME4-F1
#
_cell.length_a   1.000
_cell.length_b   1.000
_cell.length_c   1.000
_cell.angle_alpha   90.00
_cell.angle_beta   90.00
_cell.angle_gamma   90.00
#
_symmetry.space_group_name_H-M   'P 1'
#
loop_
_entity.id
_entity.type
_entity.pdbx_description
1 polymer ?
#
loop_
_entity_poly.entity_id
_entity_poly.type
_entity_poly.pdbx_seq_one_letter_code
_entity_poly.pdbx_strand_id
1 'polypeptide(L)'
;MDIVGGLAAVGQALDIAKQLREFEKSFADAEFKLKIAELYSALSDTKMALADAREAIQETDSEIKRLKAVADSKVTTVRIGQYNFGINSDGKPSSLPFCPNCEQTQGLQIQISRGTAGHNLSKTANNRKWRDQDRFWQLGQTGESHVRRE
;
A
#
# COMPACT_ATOMS: atom_id res chain seq x y z
N MET A 1 7.38 21.93 7.43
CA MET A 1 8.78 21.82 7.92
C MET A 1 9.07 20.33 8.14
N ASP A 2 10.24 19.81 7.77
CA ASP A 2 10.52 18.37 7.96
C ASP A 2 10.72 18.05 9.46
N ILE A 3 10.47 16.80 9.85
CA ILE A 3 10.67 16.26 11.20
C ILE A 3 12.09 16.58 11.71
N VAL A 4 13.08 16.58 10.81
CA VAL A 4 14.47 16.98 11.08
C VAL A 4 14.58 18.43 11.59
N GLY A 5 13.78 19.36 11.05
CA GLY A 5 13.71 20.74 11.52
C GLY A 5 13.07 20.85 12.90
N GLY A 6 12.06 20.03 13.19
CA GLY A 6 11.46 19.94 14.52
C GLY A 6 12.41 19.40 15.59
N LEU A 7 13.20 18.37 15.26
CA LEU A 7 14.23 17.83 16.13
C LEU A 7 15.32 18.86 16.47
N ALA A 8 15.71 19.69 15.51
CA ALA A 8 16.65 20.78 15.74
C ALA A 8 16.08 21.83 16.71
N ALA A 9 14.80 22.20 16.56
CA ALA A 9 14.12 23.13 17.47
C ALA A 9 14.01 22.58 18.91
N VAL A 10 13.73 21.28 19.08
CA VAL A 10 13.76 20.61 20.39
C VAL A 10 15.16 20.64 21.00
N GLY A 11 16.20 20.37 20.20
CA GLY A 11 17.60 20.46 20.64
C GLY A 11 17.96 21.84 21.16
N GLN A 12 17.57 22.89 20.44
CA GLN A 12 17.76 24.28 20.86
C GLN A 12 17.01 24.60 22.16
N ALA A 13 15.75 24.18 22.29
CA ALA A 13 14.97 24.38 23.52
C ALA A 13 15.62 23.69 24.73
N LEU A 14 16.14 22.47 24.56
CA LEU A 14 16.84 21.74 25.61
C LEU A 14 18.15 22.41 26.02
N ASP A 15 18.92 22.94 25.06
CA ASP A 15 20.17 23.63 25.37
C ASP A 15 19.92 24.97 26.08
N ILE A 16 18.87 25.71 25.71
CA ILE A 16 18.45 26.92 26.44
C ILE A 16 18.04 26.55 27.87
N ALA A 17 17.29 25.45 28.06
CA ALA A 17 16.90 24.98 29.38
C ALA A 17 18.10 24.55 30.24
N LYS A 18 19.14 23.93 29.64
CA LYS A 18 20.40 23.63 30.34
C LYS A 18 21.13 24.90 30.75
N GLN A 19 21.24 25.87 29.84
CA GLN A 19 21.85 27.19 30.12
C GLN A 19 21.13 27.90 31.28
N LEU A 20 19.80 27.86 31.31
CA LEU A 20 19.02 28.41 32.42
C LEU A 20 19.30 27.70 33.76
N ARG A 21 19.54 26.38 33.75
CA ARG A 21 19.81 25.57 34.95
C ARG A 21 21.24 25.74 35.49
N GLU A 22 22.23 25.93 34.63
CA GLU A 22 23.65 26.06 35.04
C GLU A 22 23.97 27.44 35.64
N PHE A 23 23.18 28.47 35.34
CA PHE A 23 23.49 29.87 35.64
C PHE A 23 22.61 30.52 36.73
N GLU A 24 22.05 29.72 37.65
CA GLU A 24 21.20 30.16 38.79
C GLU A 24 21.83 31.22 39.74
N LYS A 25 23.11 31.62 39.55
CA LYS A 25 23.82 32.54 40.45
C LYS A 25 24.18 33.92 39.87
N SER A 26 23.96 34.23 38.58
CA SER A 26 24.58 35.43 37.97
C SER A 26 23.77 36.21 36.93
N PHE A 27 22.45 36.04 36.83
CA PHE A 27 21.69 36.73 35.78
C PHE A 27 21.63 38.25 35.96
N ALA A 28 21.95 38.99 34.88
CA ALA A 28 21.38 40.30 34.65
C ALA A 28 19.94 40.12 34.12
N ASP A 29 18.97 40.86 34.68
CA ASP A 29 17.53 40.70 34.40
C ASP A 29 17.16 40.72 32.90
N ALA A 30 17.96 41.40 32.09
CA ALA A 30 17.80 41.46 30.64
C ALA A 30 18.16 40.15 29.92
N GLU A 31 19.22 39.46 30.34
CA GLU A 31 19.68 38.22 29.71
C GLU A 31 18.73 37.06 30.04
N PHE A 32 18.13 37.09 31.24
CA PHE A 32 17.16 36.08 31.67
C PHE A 32 15.90 36.13 30.82
N LYS A 33 15.38 37.34 30.60
CA LYS A 33 14.22 37.59 29.73
C LYS A 33 14.50 37.20 28.29
N LEU A 34 15.71 37.44 27.79
CA LEU A 34 16.13 37.01 26.45
C LEU A 34 16.08 35.49 26.33
N LYS A 35 16.68 34.74 27.27
CA LYS A 35 16.71 33.27 27.24
C LYS A 35 15.32 32.65 27.32
N ILE A 36 14.42 33.24 28.12
CA ILE A 36 13.02 32.84 28.16
C ILE A 36 12.34 33.07 26.80
N ALA A 37 12.57 34.23 26.17
CA ALA A 37 12.01 34.51 24.84
C ALA A 37 12.54 33.53 23.77
N GLU A 38 13.84 33.20 23.79
CA GLU A 38 14.43 32.19 22.91
C GLU A 38 13.80 30.81 23.13
N LEU A 39 13.58 30.42 24.39
CA LEU A 39 12.91 29.16 24.74
C LEU A 39 11.48 29.11 24.20
N TYR A 40 10.71 30.20 24.35
CA TYR A 40 9.35 30.30 23.82
C TYR A 40 9.31 30.22 22.30
N SER A 41 10.28 30.82 21.61
CA SER A 41 10.39 30.73 20.16
C SER A 41 10.67 29.28 19.74
N ALA A 42 11.68 28.64 20.34
CA ALA A 42 12.05 27.26 20.02
C ALA A 42 10.92 26.26 20.31
N LEU A 43 10.12 26.50 21.36
CA LEU A 43 8.95 25.68 21.69
C LEU A 43 7.81 25.89 20.68
N SER A 44 7.59 27.13 20.22
CA SER A 44 6.62 27.43 19.17
C SER A 44 6.97 26.71 17.87
N ASP A 45 8.23 26.75 17.48
CA ASP A 45 8.74 26.07 16.28
C ASP A 45 8.60 24.54 16.41
N THR A 46 8.89 24.00 17.60
CA THR A 46 8.67 22.57 17.91
C THR A 46 7.20 22.19 17.77
N LYS A 47 6.29 23.01 18.29
CA LYS A 47 4.84 22.74 18.23
C LYS A 47 4.34 22.73 16.78
N MET A 48 4.83 23.65 15.95
CA MET A 48 4.52 23.69 14.52
C MET A 48 5.04 22.43 13.81
N ALA A 49 6.31 22.07 14.04
CA ALA A 49 6.89 20.87 13.44
C ALA A 49 6.17 19.58 13.88
N LEU A 50 5.68 19.51 15.12
CA LEU A 50 4.88 18.37 15.60
C LEU A 50 3.48 18.32 14.95
N ALA A 51 2.86 19.47 14.70
CA ALA A 51 1.60 19.55 13.98
C ALA A 51 1.77 19.05 12.53
N ASP A 52 2.80 19.54 11.83
CA ASP A 52 3.16 19.10 10.48
C ASP A 52 3.43 17.58 10.44
N ALA A 53 4.19 17.06 11.41
CA ALA A 53 4.48 15.63 11.50
C ALA A 53 3.21 14.80 11.73
N ARG A 54 2.28 15.29 12.56
CA ARG A 54 1.00 14.62 12.80
C ARG A 54 0.17 14.57 11.52
N GLU A 55 0.12 15.65 10.75
CA GLU A 55 -0.59 15.68 9.47
C GLU A 55 0.01 14.68 8.48
N ALA A 56 1.34 14.66 8.33
CA ALA A 56 2.02 13.71 7.45
C ALA A 56 1.77 12.25 7.84
N ILE A 57 1.77 11.94 9.14
CA ILE A 57 1.42 10.60 9.65
C ILE A 57 -0.02 10.26 9.32
N GLN A 58 -0.96 11.19 9.52
CA GLN A 58 -2.38 10.97 9.23
C GLN A 58 -2.64 10.73 7.74
N GLU A 59 -1.99 11.50 6.87
CA GLU A 59 -2.06 11.30 5.42
C GLU A 59 -1.53 9.92 5.04
N THR A 60 -0.34 9.57 5.53
CA THR A 60 0.29 8.27 5.26
C THR A 60 -0.56 7.11 5.78
N ASP A 61 -1.11 7.20 6.99
CA ASP A 61 -2.00 6.19 7.57
C ASP A 61 -3.30 6.05 6.76
N SER A 62 -3.84 7.15 6.25
CA SER A 62 -5.03 7.13 5.41
C SER A 62 -4.78 6.40 4.09
N GLU A 63 -3.62 6.64 3.48
CA GLU A 63 -3.24 5.97 2.24
C GLU A 63 -2.91 4.49 2.48
N ILE A 64 -2.22 4.17 3.58
CA ILE A 64 -2.01 2.77 3.99
C ILE A 64 -3.35 2.06 4.18
N LYS A 65 -4.32 2.69 4.85
CA LYS A 65 -5.67 2.11 5.01
C LYS A 65 -6.36 1.91 3.67
N ARG A 66 -6.27 2.88 2.75
CA ARG A 66 -6.84 2.76 1.40
C ARG A 66 -6.20 1.61 0.64
N LEU A 67 -4.88 1.52 0.63
CA LEU A 67 -4.13 0.47 -0.05
C LEU A 67 -4.39 -0.91 0.57
N LYS A 68 -4.47 -1.00 1.90
CA LYS A 68 -4.86 -2.24 2.60
C LYS A 68 -6.27 -2.67 2.22
N ALA A 69 -7.23 -1.75 2.20
CA ALA A 69 -8.60 -2.08 1.77
C ALA A 69 -8.64 -2.60 0.32
N VAL A 70 -7.84 -2.01 -0.58
CA VAL A 70 -7.71 -2.49 -1.96
C VAL A 70 -7.04 -3.87 -2.01
N ALA A 71 -6.00 -4.11 -1.21
CA ALA A 71 -5.33 -5.40 -1.13
C ALA A 71 -6.24 -6.49 -0.55
N ASP A 72 -6.95 -6.21 0.54
CA ASP A 72 -7.87 -7.12 1.22
C ASP A 72 -9.10 -7.44 0.35
N SER A 73 -9.51 -6.52 -0.54
CA SER A 73 -10.59 -6.78 -1.51
C SER A 73 -10.20 -7.79 -2.60
N LYS A 74 -8.90 -8.10 -2.75
CA LYS A 74 -8.43 -9.08 -3.72
C LYS A 74 -8.42 -10.47 -3.10
N VAL A 75 -9.05 -11.41 -3.78
CA VAL A 75 -9.03 -12.83 -3.45
C VAL A 75 -7.60 -13.35 -3.62
N THR A 76 -7.13 -14.14 -2.66
CA THR A 76 -5.84 -14.82 -2.78
C THR A 76 -5.83 -15.74 -3.99
N THR A 77 -4.80 -15.65 -4.82
CA THR A 77 -4.70 -16.42 -6.06
C THR A 77 -3.47 -17.32 -6.09
N VAL A 78 -3.60 -18.45 -6.79
CA VAL A 78 -2.49 -19.30 -7.19
C VAL A 78 -2.30 -19.20 -8.70
N ARG A 79 -1.05 -19.06 -9.14
CA ARG A 79 -0.70 -19.01 -10.55
C ARG A 79 -0.47 -20.43 -11.08
N ILE A 80 -1.25 -20.81 -12.09
CA ILE A 80 -1.09 -22.10 -12.79
C ILE A 80 -0.99 -21.79 -14.29
N GLY A 81 0.20 -21.97 -14.85
CA GLY A 81 0.51 -21.53 -16.22
C GLY A 81 0.40 -20.00 -16.35
N GLN A 82 -0.35 -19.53 -17.36
CA GLN A 82 -0.52 -18.10 -17.67
C GLN A 82 -1.74 -17.45 -16.99
N TYR A 83 -2.41 -18.17 -16.09
CA TYR A 83 -3.65 -17.73 -15.45
C TYR A 83 -3.57 -17.81 -13.94
N ASN A 84 -4.30 -16.92 -13.27
CA ASN A 84 -4.45 -16.90 -11.82
C ASN A 84 -5.82 -17.47 -11.44
N PHE A 85 -5.88 -18.24 -10.36
CA PHE A 85 -7.07 -18.91 -9.85
C PHE A 85 -7.26 -18.55 -8.39
N GLY A 86 -8.49 -18.28 -7.96
CA GLY A 86 -8.77 -18.11 -6.53
C GLY A 86 -8.54 -19.42 -5.79
N ILE A 87 -7.98 -19.33 -4.58
CA ILE A 87 -7.71 -20.49 -3.72
C ILE A 87 -8.77 -20.65 -2.64
N ASN A 88 -9.00 -21.89 -2.21
CA ASN A 88 -9.69 -22.19 -0.95
C ASN A 88 -8.68 -22.32 0.20
N SER A 89 -9.20 -22.54 1.42
CA SER A 89 -8.41 -22.79 2.65
C SER A 89 -7.31 -23.85 2.51
N ASP A 90 -7.45 -24.78 1.58
CA ASP A 90 -6.52 -25.89 1.35
C ASP A 90 -5.44 -25.56 0.30
N GLY A 91 -5.37 -24.30 -0.16
CA GLY A 91 -4.39 -23.84 -1.16
C GLY A 91 -4.63 -24.35 -2.59
N LYS A 92 -5.72 -25.09 -2.83
CA LYS A 92 -6.09 -25.61 -4.15
C LYS A 92 -6.91 -24.58 -4.94
N PRO A 93 -6.77 -24.56 -6.28
CA PRO A 93 -7.57 -23.70 -7.15
C PRO A 93 -9.05 -24.11 -7.04
N SER A 94 -9.90 -23.18 -6.61
CA SER A 94 -11.32 -23.45 -6.33
C SER A 94 -12.28 -22.72 -7.27
N SER A 95 -11.74 -21.87 -8.14
CA SER A 95 -12.53 -21.00 -9.02
C SER A 95 -12.07 -21.09 -10.46
N LEU A 96 -12.90 -20.55 -11.37
CA LEU A 96 -12.53 -20.33 -12.76
C LEU A 96 -11.34 -19.35 -12.85
N PRO A 97 -10.52 -19.45 -13.91
CA PRO A 97 -9.37 -18.57 -14.07
C PRO A 97 -9.82 -17.10 -14.16
N PHE A 98 -9.03 -16.23 -13.54
CA PHE A 98 -9.16 -14.79 -13.69
C PHE A 98 -8.61 -14.34 -15.05
N CYS A 99 -9.21 -13.29 -15.60
CA CYS A 99 -8.75 -12.68 -16.84
C CYS A 99 -7.37 -12.03 -16.66
N PRO A 100 -6.30 -12.50 -17.33
CA PRO A 100 -4.94 -12.02 -17.08
C PRO A 100 -4.77 -10.56 -17.54
N ASN A 101 -5.46 -10.14 -18.59
CA ASN A 101 -5.41 -8.73 -19.01
C ASN A 101 -6.10 -7.81 -18.02
N CYS A 102 -7.29 -8.17 -17.51
CA CYS A 102 -8.00 -7.36 -16.51
C CYS A 102 -7.20 -7.27 -15.19
N GLU A 103 -6.55 -8.35 -14.79
CA GLU A 103 -5.73 -8.34 -13.58
C GLU A 103 -4.44 -7.53 -13.77
N GLN A 104 -3.75 -7.66 -14.91
CA GLN A 104 -2.49 -6.95 -15.16
C GLN A 104 -2.69 -5.46 -15.45
N THR A 105 -3.75 -5.08 -16.16
CA THR A 105 -3.97 -3.68 -16.59
C THR A 105 -4.86 -2.89 -15.64
N GLN A 106 -5.84 -3.53 -15.00
CA GLN A 106 -6.84 -2.86 -14.15
C GLN A 106 -6.79 -3.32 -12.70
N GLY A 107 -5.99 -4.34 -12.37
CA GLY A 107 -5.94 -4.92 -11.02
C GLY A 107 -7.23 -5.65 -10.62
N LEU A 108 -8.12 -5.96 -11.58
CA LEU A 108 -9.44 -6.53 -11.35
C LEU A 108 -9.41 -8.06 -11.51
N GLN A 109 -9.88 -8.78 -10.50
CA GLN A 109 -9.99 -10.23 -10.49
C GLN A 109 -11.36 -10.67 -11.01
N ILE A 110 -11.53 -10.62 -12.34
CA ILE A 110 -12.78 -11.00 -13.00
C ILE A 110 -12.65 -12.43 -13.54
N GLN A 111 -13.50 -13.32 -13.06
CA GLN A 111 -13.54 -14.72 -13.52
C GLN A 111 -14.03 -14.77 -14.97
N ILE A 112 -13.34 -15.58 -15.77
CA ILE A 112 -13.71 -15.84 -17.15
C ILE A 112 -14.94 -16.76 -17.14
N SER A 113 -16.01 -16.35 -17.84
CA SER A 113 -17.24 -17.12 -18.00
C SER A 113 -17.18 -17.95 -19.29
N ARG A 114 -17.77 -19.16 -19.31
CA ARG A 114 -17.96 -19.91 -20.56
C ARG A 114 -19.10 -19.29 -21.36
N GLY A 115 -18.80 -18.80 -22.55
CA GLY A 115 -19.78 -18.35 -23.52
C GLY A 115 -20.51 -19.54 -24.17
N THR A 116 -21.74 -19.30 -24.63
CA THR A 116 -22.61 -20.30 -25.28
C THR A 116 -22.04 -20.87 -26.58
N ALA A 117 -21.09 -20.18 -27.21
CA ALA A 117 -20.40 -20.61 -28.43
C ALA A 117 -19.06 -21.35 -28.16
N GLY A 118 -18.79 -21.77 -26.92
CA GLY A 118 -17.54 -22.46 -26.56
C GLY A 118 -16.33 -21.54 -26.40
N HIS A 119 -16.53 -20.21 -26.41
CA HIS A 119 -15.50 -19.21 -26.18
C HIS A 119 -15.51 -18.71 -24.74
N ASN A 120 -14.34 -18.48 -24.18
CA ASN A 120 -14.19 -17.92 -22.85
C ASN A 120 -14.35 -16.39 -22.89
N LEU A 121 -15.34 -15.86 -22.17
CA LEU A 121 -15.70 -14.43 -22.17
C LEU A 121 -15.58 -13.86 -20.76
N SER A 122 -14.87 -12.75 -20.60
CA SER A 122 -15.03 -11.91 -19.40
C SER A 122 -16.15 -10.89 -19.66
N LYS A 123 -17.00 -10.64 -18.65
CA LYS A 123 -18.17 -9.74 -18.80
C LYS A 123 -17.80 -8.28 -19.15
N THR A 124 -16.56 -7.87 -18.92
CA THR A 124 -16.00 -6.55 -19.24
C THR A 124 -15.27 -6.50 -20.58
N ALA A 125 -14.95 -7.64 -21.21
CA ALA A 125 -14.26 -7.66 -22.49
C ALA A 125 -15.23 -7.48 -23.67
N ASN A 126 -15.67 -6.25 -23.90
CA ASN A 126 -16.11 -5.82 -25.23
C ASN A 126 -14.89 -5.56 -26.15
N ASN A 127 -13.87 -6.42 -26.11
CA ASN A 127 -12.68 -6.26 -26.94
C ASN A 127 -12.31 -7.57 -27.62
N ARG A 128 -12.42 -7.54 -28.95
CA ARG A 128 -12.32 -8.59 -29.98
C ARG A 128 -11.05 -9.48 -29.96
N LYS A 129 -10.15 -9.32 -28.99
CA LYS A 129 -8.76 -9.84 -29.02
C LYS A 129 -8.56 -11.26 -28.48
N TRP A 130 -9.54 -11.86 -27.81
CA TRP A 130 -9.39 -13.20 -27.21
C TRP A 130 -9.82 -14.38 -28.10
N ARG A 131 -10.27 -14.11 -29.33
CA ARG A 131 -10.86 -15.13 -30.22
C ARG A 131 -9.87 -16.21 -30.69
N ASP A 132 -8.56 -15.95 -30.63
CA ASP A 132 -7.52 -16.87 -31.14
C ASP A 132 -6.83 -17.74 -30.09
N GLN A 133 -6.96 -17.45 -28.79
CA GLN A 133 -6.25 -18.20 -27.73
C GLN A 133 -7.03 -19.42 -27.21
N ASP A 134 -8.31 -19.57 -27.58
CA ASP A 134 -9.22 -20.62 -27.07
C ASP A 134 -8.93 -22.04 -27.59
N ARG A 135 -8.11 -22.21 -28.65
CA ARG A 135 -7.84 -23.55 -29.21
C ARG A 135 -7.02 -24.47 -28.31
N PHE A 136 -6.35 -23.95 -27.28
CA PHE A 136 -5.49 -24.75 -26.40
C PHE A 136 -6.25 -25.41 -25.24
N TRP A 137 -7.48 -25.00 -24.91
CA TRP A 137 -8.21 -25.50 -23.75
C TRP A 137 -9.17 -26.67 -24.02
N GLN A 138 -9.47 -27.01 -25.28
CA GLN A 138 -10.28 -28.20 -25.58
C GLN A 138 -9.56 -29.52 -25.24
N LEU A 139 -8.23 -29.52 -25.14
CA LEU A 139 -7.44 -30.72 -24.80
C LEU A 139 -7.26 -30.96 -23.29
N GLY A 140 -7.68 -30.02 -22.43
CA GLY A 140 -7.51 -30.13 -20.98
C GLY A 140 -8.74 -30.59 -20.19
N GLN A 141 -9.88 -30.77 -20.85
CA GLN A 141 -11.15 -31.16 -20.20
C GLN A 141 -11.70 -32.50 -20.68
N THR A 142 -11.16 -33.08 -21.76
CA THR A 142 -11.32 -34.50 -22.02
C THR A 142 -10.28 -35.24 -21.21
N GLY A 143 -10.72 -35.83 -20.10
CA GLY A 143 -10.04 -36.96 -19.50
C GLY A 143 -10.02 -38.15 -20.48
N GLU A 144 -9.27 -38.03 -21.56
CA GLU A 144 -8.79 -39.19 -22.30
C GLU A 144 -7.51 -39.64 -21.62
N SER A 145 -7.66 -40.66 -20.77
CA SER A 145 -6.60 -41.59 -20.42
C SER A 145 -6.08 -42.26 -21.68
N HIS A 146 -5.30 -41.54 -22.49
CA HIS A 146 -4.49 -42.14 -23.53
C HIS A 146 -3.16 -42.56 -22.91
N VAL A 147 -3.17 -43.75 -22.32
CA VAL A 147 -1.98 -44.60 -22.25
C VAL A 147 -1.44 -44.72 -23.67
N ARG A 148 -0.34 -44.02 -23.95
CA ARG A 148 0.40 -44.15 -25.20
C ARG A 148 1.34 -45.36 -25.03
N ARG A 149 1.13 -46.34 -25.91
CA ARG A 149 1.84 -47.62 -26.06
C ARG A 149 3.36 -47.48 -26.01
N GLU A 150 4.00 -48.50 -25.45
CA GLU A 150 4.93 -49.34 -26.22
C GLU A 150 4.25 -50.69 -26.51
#